data_AF-A0A9X4S9F2-F1
#
_entry.id   AF-A0A9X4S9F2-F1
#
_cell.length_a   1.000
_cell.length_b   1.000
_cell.length_c   1.000
_cell.angle_alpha   90.00
_cell.angle_beta   90.00
_cell.angle_gamma   90.00
#
_symmetry.space_group_name_H-M   'P 1'
#
loop_
_entity.id
_entity.type
_entity.pdbx_description
1 polymer ?
#
loop_
_entity_poly.entity_id
_entity_poly.type
_entity_poly.pdbx_seq_one_letter_code
_entity_poly.pdbx_strand_id
1 'polypeptide(L)'
;MSFLNQLKQQAKSLQSQQEVDLQHLEANVAATEAACKTAWHYLTELPRQLNVIEPAAAQLSLDGKTPWPAMKQTDFRFDARKKLLRDKEVFDYLALGWRLEPREGGAAKGSVAVNFPPDLERVERRLRAGHVPHERREQRHPDTHRIQLIVFEHELASRASVLITADHDNAVLDVRLACVSGLEIATTRYAADQWTTAVLDELAKLIVGEPSLFL
;
A
#
# COMPACT_ATOMS: atom_id res chain seq x y z
N MET A 1 -51.99 3.82 -31.82
CA MET A 1 -51.00 2.98 -31.13
C MET A 1 -51.44 2.77 -29.69
N SER A 2 -51.39 1.53 -29.16
CA SER A 2 -51.83 1.23 -27.78
C SER A 2 -50.73 1.55 -26.76
N PHE A 3 -51.11 1.98 -25.56
CA PHE A 3 -50.19 2.20 -24.42
C PHE A 3 -49.39 0.94 -24.07
N LEU A 4 -49.99 -0.25 -24.22
CA LEU A 4 -49.28 -1.52 -24.04
C LEU A 4 -48.10 -1.69 -25.02
N ASN A 5 -48.22 -1.16 -26.26
CA ASN A 5 -47.12 -1.22 -27.22
C ASN A 5 -45.98 -0.26 -26.83
N GLN A 6 -46.30 0.90 -26.25
CA GLN A 6 -45.29 1.82 -25.70
C GLN A 6 -44.56 1.20 -24.51
N LEU A 7 -45.30 0.57 -23.59
CA LEU A 7 -44.71 -0.16 -22.46
C LEU A 7 -43.82 -1.32 -22.92
N LYS A 8 -44.24 -2.09 -23.95
CA LYS A 8 -43.41 -3.15 -24.54
C LYS A 8 -42.12 -2.61 -25.16
N GLN A 9 -42.18 -1.48 -25.84
CA GLN A 9 -41.00 -0.83 -26.42
C GLN A 9 -40.05 -0.34 -25.31
N GLN A 10 -40.57 0.30 -24.26
CA GLN A 10 -39.78 0.73 -23.11
C GLN A 10 -39.16 -0.44 -22.34
N ALA A 11 -39.91 -1.52 -22.12
CA ALA A 11 -39.39 -2.73 -21.49
C ALA A 11 -38.26 -3.35 -22.32
N LYS A 12 -38.43 -3.43 -23.65
CA LYS A 12 -37.41 -3.97 -24.55
C LYS A 12 -36.14 -3.12 -24.56
N SER A 13 -36.25 -1.79 -24.56
CA SER A 13 -35.08 -0.91 -24.48
C SER A 13 -34.33 -1.06 -23.17
N LEU A 14 -35.06 -1.15 -22.04
CA LEU A 14 -34.46 -1.35 -20.72
C LEU A 14 -33.75 -2.71 -20.62
N GLN A 15 -34.37 -3.78 -21.14
CA GLN A 15 -33.74 -5.10 -21.19
C GLN A 15 -32.45 -5.10 -22.02
N SER A 16 -32.46 -4.45 -23.20
CA SER A 16 -31.25 -4.37 -24.02
C SER A 16 -30.12 -3.58 -23.37
N GLN A 17 -30.44 -2.52 -22.61
CA GLN A 17 -29.44 -1.76 -21.85
C GLN A 17 -28.84 -2.61 -20.74
N GLN A 18 -29.69 -3.33 -19.98
CA GLN A 18 -29.25 -4.23 -18.92
C GLN A 18 -28.34 -5.36 -19.46
N GLU A 19 -28.64 -5.92 -20.64
CA GLU A 19 -27.79 -6.92 -21.26
C GLU A 19 -26.40 -6.38 -21.60
N VAL A 20 -26.32 -5.16 -22.15
CA VAL A 20 -25.05 -4.50 -22.47
C VAL A 20 -24.25 -4.19 -21.20
N ASP A 21 -24.90 -3.66 -20.15
CA ASP A 21 -24.25 -3.37 -18.87
C ASP A 21 -23.69 -4.63 -18.21
N LEU A 22 -24.45 -5.74 -18.26
CA LEU A 22 -23.98 -7.03 -17.75
C LEU A 22 -22.75 -7.53 -18.52
N GLN A 23 -22.75 -7.44 -19.85
CA GLN A 23 -21.60 -7.83 -20.66
C GLN A 23 -20.35 -7.00 -20.33
N HIS A 24 -20.50 -5.70 -20.11
CA HIS A 24 -19.39 -4.84 -19.69
C HIS A 24 -18.86 -5.22 -18.31
N LEU A 25 -19.74 -5.48 -17.35
CA LEU A 25 -19.34 -5.92 -16.01
C LEU A 25 -18.62 -7.27 -16.05
N GLU A 26 -19.07 -8.22 -16.87
CA GLU A 26 -18.40 -9.50 -17.02
C GLU A 26 -17.01 -9.36 -17.66
N ALA A 27 -16.87 -8.50 -18.67
CA ALA A 27 -15.58 -8.19 -19.27
C ALA A 27 -14.62 -7.54 -18.26
N ASN A 28 -15.11 -6.59 -17.46
CA ASN A 28 -14.31 -5.91 -16.43
C ASN A 28 -13.85 -6.89 -15.34
N VAL A 29 -14.74 -7.78 -14.89
CA VAL A 29 -14.39 -8.86 -13.95
C VAL A 29 -13.30 -9.74 -14.54
N ALA A 30 -13.44 -10.19 -15.79
CA ALA A 30 -12.46 -11.06 -16.43
C ALA A 30 -11.08 -10.39 -16.57
N ALA A 31 -11.03 -9.12 -16.99
CA ALA A 31 -9.79 -8.36 -17.11
C ALA A 31 -9.10 -8.17 -15.74
N THR A 32 -9.87 -7.78 -14.72
CA THR A 32 -9.35 -7.60 -13.36
C THR A 32 -8.81 -8.90 -12.77
N GLU A 33 -9.50 -10.02 -12.98
CA GLU A 33 -9.04 -11.33 -12.52
C GLU A 33 -7.78 -11.80 -13.25
N ALA A 34 -7.65 -11.49 -14.55
CA ALA A 34 -6.43 -11.78 -15.28
C ALA A 34 -5.24 -10.98 -14.71
N ALA A 35 -5.44 -9.69 -14.46
CA ALA A 35 -4.44 -8.82 -13.80
C ALA A 35 -4.05 -9.33 -12.40
N CYS A 36 -5.05 -9.69 -11.58
CA CYS A 36 -4.83 -10.24 -10.25
C CYS A 36 -4.05 -11.55 -10.29
N LYS A 37 -4.33 -12.44 -11.25
CA LYS A 37 -3.57 -13.70 -11.42
C LYS A 37 -2.11 -13.42 -11.79
N THR A 38 -1.86 -12.50 -12.72
CA THR A 38 -0.50 -12.10 -13.10
C THR A 38 0.27 -11.58 -11.89
N ALA A 39 -0.33 -10.66 -11.13
CA ALA A 39 0.27 -10.14 -9.90
C ALA A 39 0.45 -11.23 -8.83
N TRP A 40 -0.53 -12.11 -8.66
CA TRP A 40 -0.47 -13.22 -7.70
C TRP A 40 0.69 -14.18 -8.00
N HIS A 41 0.86 -14.58 -9.25
CA HIS A 41 1.97 -15.45 -9.66
C HIS A 41 3.33 -14.81 -9.37
N TYR A 42 3.48 -13.53 -9.71
CA TYR A 42 4.72 -12.78 -9.46
C TYR A 42 5.01 -12.62 -7.96
N LEU A 43 4.02 -12.17 -7.19
CA LEU A 43 4.15 -11.86 -5.77
C LEU A 43 4.18 -13.12 -4.87
N THR A 44 3.86 -14.30 -5.41
CA THR A 44 4.08 -15.57 -4.71
C THR A 44 5.56 -15.94 -4.68
N GLU A 45 6.31 -15.65 -5.76
CA GLU A 45 7.73 -16.00 -5.86
C GLU A 45 8.67 -14.91 -5.32
N LEU A 46 8.34 -13.63 -5.54
CA LEU A 46 9.18 -12.51 -5.12
C LEU A 46 9.62 -12.56 -3.64
N PRO A 47 8.73 -12.78 -2.64
CA PRO A 47 9.09 -12.81 -1.22
C PRO A 47 10.15 -13.87 -0.90
N ARG A 48 10.12 -15.01 -1.61
CA ARG A 48 11.06 -16.12 -1.38
C ARG A 48 12.48 -15.70 -1.76
N GLN A 49 12.63 -14.94 -2.83
CA GLN A 49 13.92 -14.41 -3.26
C GLN A 49 14.37 -13.25 -2.35
N LEU A 50 13.48 -12.32 -2.02
CA LEU A 50 13.80 -11.18 -1.16
C LEU A 50 14.20 -11.60 0.26
N ASN A 51 13.58 -12.65 0.81
CA ASN A 51 13.96 -13.19 2.11
C ASN A 51 15.35 -13.87 2.12
N VAL A 52 15.87 -14.27 0.96
CA VAL A 52 17.25 -14.79 0.86
C VAL A 52 18.26 -13.65 0.73
N ILE A 53 17.92 -12.62 -0.04
CA ILE A 53 18.81 -11.50 -0.35
C ILE A 53 18.87 -10.51 0.82
N GLU A 54 17.78 -10.34 1.57
CA GLU A 54 17.59 -9.32 2.62
C GLU A 54 18.07 -7.93 2.14
N PRO A 55 17.42 -7.34 1.12
CA PRO A 55 17.92 -6.12 0.48
C PRO A 55 17.98 -4.95 1.47
N ALA A 56 18.81 -3.96 1.15
CA ALA A 56 18.81 -2.70 1.88
C ALA A 56 17.45 -2.01 1.74
N ALA A 57 17.03 -1.29 2.79
CA ALA A 57 15.85 -0.43 2.68
C ALA A 57 16.25 0.98 2.24
N ALA A 58 15.27 1.74 1.74
CA ALA A 58 15.43 3.17 1.50
C ALA A 58 15.82 3.92 2.78
N GLN A 59 16.44 5.09 2.63
CA GLN A 59 16.83 5.91 3.77
C GLN A 59 15.60 6.43 4.53
N LEU A 60 15.42 5.97 5.77
CA LEU A 60 14.28 6.35 6.60
C LEU A 60 14.62 7.53 7.50
N SER A 61 13.64 8.41 7.75
CA SER A 61 13.75 9.48 8.73
C SER A 61 12.37 9.92 9.22
N LEU A 62 12.23 10.20 10.51
CA LEU A 62 10.97 10.69 11.09
C LEU A 62 10.81 12.20 10.90
N ASP A 63 11.86 12.99 11.07
CA ASP A 63 11.82 14.45 10.96
C ASP A 63 12.32 14.96 9.60
N GLY A 64 12.99 14.11 8.82
CA GLY A 64 13.63 14.42 7.54
C GLY A 64 15.07 14.95 7.69
N LYS A 65 15.59 15.06 8.92
CA LYS A 65 16.92 15.61 9.22
C LYS A 65 17.82 14.55 9.86
N THR A 66 17.25 13.71 10.72
CA THR A 66 17.94 12.61 11.38
C THR A 66 17.62 11.31 10.64
N PRO A 67 18.50 10.84 9.74
CA PRO A 67 18.31 9.55 9.10
C PRO A 67 18.49 8.41 10.11
N TRP A 68 17.71 7.37 9.94
CA TRP A 68 17.92 6.08 10.59
C TRP A 68 19.23 5.46 10.09
N PRO A 69 19.85 4.52 10.86
CA PRO A 69 21.01 3.78 10.38
C PRO A 69 20.67 2.96 9.13
N ALA A 70 21.67 2.34 8.53
CA ALA A 70 21.44 1.42 7.40
C ALA A 70 20.45 0.33 7.81
N MET A 71 19.30 0.28 7.14
CA MET A 71 18.22 -0.67 7.40
C MET A 71 18.25 -1.79 6.36
N LYS A 72 17.73 -2.96 6.73
CA LYS A 72 17.47 -4.07 5.83
C LYS A 72 15.99 -4.46 5.86
N GLN A 73 15.56 -5.12 4.80
CA GLN A 73 14.19 -5.60 4.64
C GLN A 73 14.15 -7.12 4.85
N THR A 74 13.28 -7.59 5.74
CA THR A 74 13.20 -9.01 6.13
C THR A 74 11.76 -9.47 6.34
N ASP A 75 11.55 -10.78 6.41
CA ASP A 75 10.25 -11.39 6.72
C ASP A 75 9.15 -10.96 5.73
N PHE A 76 9.47 -10.98 4.44
CA PHE A 76 8.49 -10.77 3.37
C PHE A 76 7.45 -11.88 3.36
N ARG A 77 6.18 -11.50 3.44
CA ARG A 77 5.03 -12.39 3.45
C ARG A 77 3.99 -11.91 2.48
N PHE A 78 3.55 -12.82 1.63
CA PHE A 78 2.49 -12.60 0.68
C PHE A 78 1.21 -13.30 1.12
N ASP A 79 0.09 -12.59 1.02
CA ASP A 79 -1.26 -13.08 1.27
C ASP A 79 -2.16 -12.64 0.10
N ALA A 80 -3.12 -13.50 -0.23
CA ALA A 80 -4.12 -13.21 -1.25
C ALA A 80 -5.48 -13.64 -0.75
N ARG A 81 -6.44 -12.73 -0.81
CA ARG A 81 -7.81 -12.98 -0.36
C ARG A 81 -8.77 -12.94 -1.52
N LYS A 82 -9.79 -13.80 -1.46
CA LYS A 82 -10.93 -13.80 -2.38
C LYS A 82 -12.21 -13.30 -1.69
N LYS A 83 -13.13 -12.81 -2.51
CA LYS A 83 -14.52 -12.47 -2.15
C LYS A 83 -15.48 -13.14 -3.13
N LEU A 84 -16.74 -13.22 -2.71
CA LEU A 84 -17.84 -13.58 -3.61
C LEU A 84 -18.38 -12.31 -4.27
N LEU A 85 -18.39 -12.26 -5.60
CA LEU A 85 -18.94 -11.17 -6.39
C LEU A 85 -19.88 -11.77 -7.44
N ARG A 86 -21.18 -11.47 -7.34
CA ARG A 86 -22.21 -11.98 -8.28
C ARG A 86 -22.12 -13.51 -8.47
N ASP A 87 -22.07 -14.24 -7.36
CA ASP A 87 -21.95 -15.70 -7.28
C ASP A 87 -20.66 -16.30 -7.88
N LYS A 88 -19.65 -15.46 -8.17
CA LYS A 88 -18.32 -15.89 -8.62
C LYS A 88 -17.28 -15.56 -7.55
N GLU A 89 -16.38 -16.49 -7.26
CA GLU A 89 -15.21 -16.19 -6.43
C GLU A 89 -14.17 -15.43 -7.24
N VAL A 90 -13.84 -14.23 -6.77
CA VAL A 90 -12.86 -13.33 -7.39
C VAL A 90 -11.86 -12.86 -6.34
N PHE A 91 -10.68 -12.37 -6.76
CA PHE A 91 -9.75 -11.76 -5.82
C PHE A 91 -10.38 -10.53 -5.16
N ASP A 92 -10.06 -10.28 -3.90
CA ASP A 92 -10.43 -9.05 -3.21
C ASP A 92 -9.22 -8.14 -3.10
N TYR A 93 -8.14 -8.68 -2.53
CA TYR A 93 -6.86 -8.01 -2.46
C TYR A 93 -5.69 -8.99 -2.51
N LEU A 94 -4.53 -8.44 -2.88
CA LEU A 94 -3.21 -9.06 -2.80
C LEU A 94 -2.35 -8.19 -1.88
N ALA A 95 -1.77 -8.78 -0.83
CA ALA A 95 -1.03 -8.07 0.19
C ALA A 95 0.38 -8.66 0.32
N LEU A 96 1.40 -7.82 0.17
CA LEU A 96 2.79 -8.14 0.48
C LEU A 96 3.22 -7.27 1.67
N GLY A 97 3.63 -7.88 2.77
CA GLY A 97 4.12 -7.17 3.96
C GLY A 97 5.50 -7.65 4.38
N TRP A 98 6.30 -6.76 4.97
CA TRP A 98 7.64 -7.09 5.47
C TRP A 98 8.07 -6.16 6.61
N ARG A 99 9.20 -6.49 7.23
CA ARG A 99 9.81 -5.76 8.35
C ARG A 99 10.99 -4.94 7.87
N LEU A 100 11.17 -3.79 8.50
CA LEU A 100 12.32 -2.90 8.32
C LEU A 100 13.07 -2.84 9.64
N GLU A 101 14.31 -3.32 9.64
CA GLU A 101 15.13 -3.44 10.86
C GLU A 101 16.57 -2.98 10.59
N PRO A 102 17.33 -2.58 11.62
CA PRO A 102 18.71 -2.13 11.45
C PRO A 102 19.55 -3.29 10.91
N ARG A 103 20.44 -3.00 9.96
CA ARG A 103 21.34 -4.01 9.37
C ARG A 103 22.38 -4.48 10.39
N GLU A 104 22.83 -3.58 11.26
CA GLU A 104 23.80 -3.82 12.31
C GLU A 104 23.30 -3.28 13.65
N GLY A 105 23.56 -4.01 14.73
CA GLY A 105 23.00 -3.72 16.05
C GLY A 105 21.54 -4.15 16.13
N GLY A 106 21.16 -4.84 17.21
CA GLY A 106 19.80 -5.37 17.41
C GLY A 106 18.75 -4.27 17.61
N ALA A 107 17.84 -4.43 18.58
CA ALA A 107 16.79 -3.46 18.87
C ALA A 107 17.36 -2.09 19.30
N ALA A 108 17.72 -1.27 18.32
CA ALA A 108 18.28 0.05 18.51
C ALA A 108 17.14 1.04 18.75
N LYS A 109 17.35 1.97 19.68
CA LYS A 109 16.39 3.02 20.01
C LYS A 109 16.87 4.34 19.43
N GLY A 110 15.93 5.11 18.89
CA GLY A 110 16.12 6.49 18.44
C GLY A 110 15.33 7.45 19.31
N SER A 111 15.68 8.73 19.22
CA SER A 111 14.91 9.80 19.83
C SER A 111 14.83 10.98 18.87
N VAL A 112 13.63 11.54 18.72
CA VAL A 112 13.39 12.75 17.93
C VAL A 112 12.67 13.77 18.78
N ALA A 113 13.21 14.98 18.87
CA ALA A 113 12.63 16.09 19.62
C ALA A 113 12.09 17.14 18.64
N VAL A 114 10.84 17.57 18.86
CA VAL A 114 10.16 18.58 18.03
C VAL A 114 9.57 19.68 18.92
N ASN A 115 9.68 20.94 18.48
CA ASN A 115 9.13 22.12 19.16
C ASN A 115 8.05 22.86 18.35
N PHE A 116 7.89 22.58 17.05
CA PHE A 116 6.97 23.30 16.16
C PHE A 116 5.84 22.41 15.61
N PRO A 117 4.61 22.94 15.45
CA PRO A 117 3.46 22.15 14.99
C PRO A 117 3.65 21.42 13.65
N PRO A 118 4.24 22.01 12.59
CA PRO A 118 4.42 21.32 11.31
C PRO A 118 5.34 20.09 11.40
N ASP A 119 6.38 20.18 12.22
CA ASP A 119 7.33 19.08 12.42
C ASP A 119 6.72 17.98 13.32
N LEU A 120 5.90 18.36 14.32
CA LEU A 120 5.14 17.42 15.13
C LEU A 120 4.18 16.59 14.28
N GLU A 121 3.36 17.24 13.44
CA GLU A 121 2.42 16.54 12.55
C GLU A 121 3.14 15.61 11.56
N ARG A 122 4.31 16.02 11.07
CA ARG A 122 5.15 15.19 10.19
C ARG A 122 5.62 13.94 10.92
N VAL A 123 6.21 14.10 12.11
CA VAL A 123 6.73 12.98 12.91
C VAL A 123 5.60 12.02 13.30
N GLU A 124 4.46 12.52 13.79
CA GLU A 124 3.30 11.69 14.15
C GLU A 124 2.71 10.95 12.95
N ARG A 125 2.69 11.57 11.76
CA ARG A 125 2.23 10.90 10.53
C ARG A 125 3.16 9.77 10.14
N ARG A 126 4.48 9.97 10.22
CA ARG A 126 5.49 8.98 9.85
C ARG A 126 5.56 7.83 10.85
N LEU A 127 5.44 8.12 12.16
CA LEU A 127 5.29 7.10 13.20
C LEU A 127 4.07 6.22 12.95
N ARG A 128 2.93 6.83 12.58
CA ARG A 128 1.71 6.09 12.23
C ARG A 128 1.88 5.26 10.97
N ALA A 129 2.45 5.82 9.90
CA ALA A 129 2.64 5.12 8.62
C ALA A 129 3.54 3.88 8.76
N GLY A 130 4.62 3.97 9.55
CA GLY A 130 5.54 2.85 9.78
C GLY A 130 5.13 1.89 10.89
N HIS A 131 4.03 2.14 11.58
CA HIS A 131 3.65 1.40 12.78
C HIS A 131 4.81 1.32 13.79
N VAL A 132 5.58 2.41 13.92
CA VAL A 132 6.80 2.46 14.73
C VAL A 132 6.42 2.50 16.21
N PRO A 133 6.87 1.54 17.04
CA PRO A 133 6.67 1.57 18.49
C PRO A 133 7.36 2.80 19.08
N HIS A 134 6.62 3.62 19.82
CA HIS A 134 7.15 4.85 20.40
C HIS A 134 6.48 5.24 21.71
N GLU A 135 7.21 6.02 22.51
CA GLU A 135 6.73 6.72 23.68
C GLU A 135 6.84 8.23 23.43
N ARG A 136 5.76 8.96 23.72
CA ARG A 136 5.72 10.42 23.63
C ARG A 136 5.93 11.02 25.02
N ARG A 137 6.94 11.87 25.16
CA ARG A 137 7.22 12.62 26.39
C ARG A 137 7.18 14.12 26.15
N GLU A 138 6.56 14.86 27.06
CA GLU A 138 6.60 16.32 27.06
C GLU A 138 7.76 16.78 27.93
N GLN A 139 8.74 17.44 27.33
CA GLN A 139 9.79 18.13 28.07
C GLN A 139 9.33 19.58 28.31
N ARG A 140 9.21 19.92 29.59
CA ARG A 140 8.78 21.25 30.04
C ARG A 140 9.99 22.07 30.45
N HIS A 141 9.89 23.38 30.25
CA HIS A 141 10.88 24.32 30.74
C HIS A 141 10.96 24.23 32.28
N PRO A 142 12.15 24.11 32.88
CA PRO A 142 12.31 23.89 34.33
C PRO A 142 11.68 25.00 35.17
N ASP A 143 11.80 26.26 34.73
CA ASP A 143 11.31 27.40 35.51
C ASP A 143 9.85 27.83 35.22
N THR A 144 9.36 27.60 34.00
CA THR A 144 8.04 28.12 33.56
C THR A 144 6.99 27.03 33.43
N HIS A 145 7.37 25.75 33.56
CA HIS A 145 6.53 24.56 33.35
C HIS A 145 5.75 24.51 32.03
N ARG A 146 6.06 25.39 31.08
CA ARG A 146 5.52 25.37 29.71
C ARG A 146 6.18 24.26 28.91
N ILE A 147 5.43 23.64 28.00
CA ILE A 147 5.96 22.63 27.08
C ILE A 147 7.00 23.31 26.19
N GLN A 148 8.23 22.79 26.21
CA GLN A 148 9.35 23.29 25.42
C GLN A 148 9.60 22.39 24.22
N LEU A 149 9.57 21.07 24.43
CA LEU A 149 9.79 20.05 23.40
C LEU A 149 8.84 18.87 23.62
N ILE A 150 8.42 18.25 22.52
CA ILE A 150 7.84 16.92 22.53
C ILE A 150 8.92 15.97 22.01
N VAL A 151 9.26 14.97 22.82
CA VAL A 151 10.28 13.98 22.51
C VAL A 151 9.59 12.64 22.25
N PHE A 152 9.92 12.03 21.11
CA PHE A 152 9.50 10.69 20.76
C PHE A 152 10.69 9.75 20.91
N GLU A 153 10.66 8.91 21.95
CA GLU A 153 11.57 7.76 22.05
C GLU A 153 10.95 6.63 21.24
N HIS A 154 11.69 6.04 20.30
CA HIS A 154 11.14 5.05 19.39
C HIS A 154 12.10 3.91 19.12
N GLU A 155 11.56 2.76 18.72
CA GLU A 155 12.36 1.68 18.18
C GLU A 155 12.76 2.01 16.74
N LEU A 156 13.96 1.62 16.33
CA LEU A 156 14.41 1.65 14.94
C LEU A 156 13.90 0.40 14.22
N ALA A 157 12.59 0.20 14.28
CA ALA A 157 11.89 -0.90 13.64
C ALA A 157 10.58 -0.39 13.04
N SER A 158 10.26 -0.84 11.84
CA SER A 158 9.08 -0.41 11.10
C SER A 158 8.51 -1.57 10.28
N ARG A 159 7.33 -1.37 9.70
CA ARG A 159 6.71 -2.29 8.74
C ARG A 159 6.41 -1.57 7.45
N ALA A 160 6.61 -2.29 6.36
CA ALA A 160 6.24 -1.84 5.03
C ALA A 160 5.34 -2.87 4.35
N SER A 161 4.54 -2.38 3.40
CA SER A 161 3.59 -3.23 2.69
C SER A 161 3.18 -2.65 1.35
N VAL A 162 2.84 -3.55 0.43
CA VAL A 162 2.05 -3.28 -0.77
C VAL A 162 0.69 -3.95 -0.60
N LEU A 163 -0.39 -3.18 -0.76
CA LEU A 163 -1.75 -3.70 -0.83
C LEU A 163 -2.35 -3.33 -2.19
N ILE A 164 -2.73 -4.35 -2.96
CA ILE A 164 -3.39 -4.20 -4.26
C ILE A 164 -4.84 -4.63 -4.06
N THR A 165 -5.78 -3.71 -4.25
CA THR A 165 -7.22 -3.97 -4.10
C THR A 165 -7.88 -3.97 -5.47
N ALA A 166 -8.66 -5.01 -5.75
CA ALA A 166 -9.30 -5.19 -7.05
C ALA A 166 -10.69 -4.56 -7.09
N ASP A 167 -10.90 -3.68 -8.07
CA ASP A 167 -12.20 -3.10 -8.44
C ASP A 167 -12.67 -3.69 -9.77
N HIS A 168 -13.40 -4.80 -9.66
CA HIS A 168 -13.93 -5.57 -10.79
C HIS A 168 -15.02 -4.84 -11.57
N ASP A 169 -15.65 -3.81 -10.98
CA ASP A 169 -16.70 -3.06 -11.67
C ASP A 169 -16.07 -2.06 -12.64
N ASN A 170 -14.89 -1.52 -12.31
CA ASN A 170 -14.21 -0.51 -13.12
C ASN A 170 -12.98 -1.04 -13.89
N ALA A 171 -12.62 -2.32 -13.75
CA ALA A 171 -11.42 -2.91 -14.34
C ALA A 171 -10.12 -2.18 -13.94
N VAL A 172 -9.99 -1.87 -12.66
CA VAL A 172 -8.82 -1.20 -12.09
C VAL A 172 -8.33 -1.90 -10.84
N LEU A 173 -7.05 -1.70 -10.52
CA LEU A 173 -6.46 -2.13 -9.26
C LEU A 173 -5.88 -0.91 -8.55
N ASP A 174 -6.34 -0.70 -7.33
CA ASP A 174 -5.84 0.34 -6.42
C ASP A 174 -4.65 -0.20 -5.64
N VAL A 175 -3.53 0.51 -5.72
CA VAL A 175 -2.29 0.13 -5.05
C VAL A 175 -1.99 1.10 -3.92
N ARG A 176 -1.84 0.56 -2.71
CA ARG A 176 -1.39 1.30 -1.54
C ARG A 176 -0.01 0.79 -1.14
N LEU A 177 0.96 1.69 -1.16
CA LEU A 177 2.33 1.46 -0.74
C LEU A 177 2.52 2.12 0.62
N ALA A 178 2.79 1.33 1.66
CA ALA A 178 3.14 1.84 2.97
C ALA A 178 4.60 1.55 3.24
N CYS A 179 5.35 2.60 3.59
CA CYS A 179 6.74 2.55 3.98
C CYS A 179 7.73 1.98 2.96
N VAL A 180 7.42 2.08 1.66
CA VAL A 180 8.25 1.51 0.58
C VAL A 180 9.42 2.44 0.20
N SER A 181 9.16 3.74 0.05
CA SER A 181 10.15 4.77 -0.35
C SER A 181 10.55 5.73 0.78
N GLY A 182 10.13 5.45 2.01
CA GLY A 182 10.23 6.34 3.17
C GLY A 182 9.08 6.07 4.14
N LEU A 183 9.05 6.68 5.33
CA LEU A 183 8.00 6.41 6.34
C LEU A 183 6.65 7.09 6.00
N GLU A 184 6.12 6.81 4.83
CA GLU A 184 4.91 7.43 4.30
C GLU A 184 4.04 6.42 3.57
N ILE A 185 2.86 6.89 3.17
CA ILE A 185 1.91 6.10 2.38
C ILE A 185 1.72 6.80 1.04
N ALA A 186 1.96 6.07 -0.03
CA ALA A 186 1.62 6.46 -1.39
C ALA A 186 0.49 5.58 -1.91
N THR A 187 -0.34 6.15 -2.79
CA THR A 187 -1.41 5.40 -3.46
C THR A 187 -1.38 5.71 -4.94
N THR A 188 -1.53 4.69 -5.77
CA THR A 188 -1.66 4.81 -7.23
C THR A 188 -2.73 3.85 -7.73
N ARG A 189 -3.17 4.03 -8.98
CA ARG A 189 -4.21 3.23 -9.61
C ARG A 189 -3.77 2.85 -11.02
N TYR A 190 -3.93 1.57 -11.34
CA TYR A 190 -3.64 1.02 -12.67
C TYR A 190 -4.89 0.39 -13.26
N ALA A 191 -5.09 0.56 -14.57
CA ALA A 191 -6.07 -0.22 -15.31
C ALA A 191 -5.61 -1.68 -15.40
N ALA A 192 -6.56 -2.62 -15.44
CA ALA A 192 -6.26 -4.05 -15.40
C ALA A 192 -5.35 -4.52 -16.55
N ASP A 193 -5.47 -3.91 -17.73
CA ASP A 193 -4.64 -4.21 -18.90
C ASP A 193 -3.18 -3.76 -18.77
N GLN A 194 -2.89 -2.83 -17.85
CA GLN A 194 -1.53 -2.36 -17.57
C GLN A 194 -0.74 -3.32 -16.68
N TRP A 195 -1.40 -4.28 -16.00
CA TRP A 195 -0.76 -5.25 -15.10
C TRP A 195 -0.01 -6.35 -15.85
N THR A 196 1.14 -5.95 -16.39
CA THR A 196 2.10 -6.81 -17.05
C THR A 196 3.26 -7.15 -16.12
N THR A 197 4.05 -8.16 -16.47
CA THR A 197 5.30 -8.47 -15.77
C THR A 197 6.23 -7.25 -15.67
N ALA A 198 6.28 -6.40 -16.70
CA ALA A 198 7.12 -5.21 -16.69
C ALA A 198 6.71 -4.20 -15.60
N VAL A 199 5.41 -3.98 -15.41
CA VAL A 199 4.91 -3.11 -14.32
C VAL A 199 5.20 -3.74 -12.94
N LEU A 200 5.10 -5.07 -12.83
CA LEU A 200 5.46 -5.79 -11.60
C LEU A 200 6.97 -5.74 -11.31
N ASP A 201 7.83 -5.74 -12.34
CA ASP A 201 9.27 -5.52 -12.18
C ASP A 201 9.57 -4.10 -11.71
N GLU A 202 8.87 -3.08 -12.20
CA GLU A 202 8.98 -1.71 -11.68
C GLU A 202 8.54 -1.63 -10.21
N LEU A 203 7.47 -2.34 -9.81
CA LEU A 203 7.09 -2.47 -8.41
C LEU A 203 8.19 -3.15 -7.58
N ALA A 204 8.78 -4.23 -8.08
CA ALA A 204 9.86 -4.94 -7.39
C ALA A 204 11.10 -4.05 -7.19
N LYS A 205 11.50 -3.29 -8.23
CA LYS A 205 12.56 -2.27 -8.13
C LYS A 205 12.26 -1.26 -7.04
N LEU A 206 11.04 -0.74 -7.01
CA LEU A 206 10.61 0.22 -5.98
C LEU A 206 10.73 -0.37 -4.58
N ILE A 207 10.30 -1.63 -4.39
CA ILE A 207 10.39 -2.34 -3.10
C ILE A 207 11.85 -2.43 -2.62
N VAL A 208 12.79 -2.75 -3.52
CA VAL A 208 14.21 -2.88 -3.15
C VAL A 208 14.98 -1.54 -3.14
N GLY A 209 14.30 -0.41 -3.35
CA GLY A 209 14.90 0.92 -3.32
C GLY A 209 15.66 1.31 -4.59
N GLU A 210 15.48 0.57 -5.69
CA GLU A 210 16.02 0.90 -7.00
C GLU A 210 15.14 1.95 -7.72
N PRO A 211 15.70 2.74 -8.65
CA PRO A 211 14.92 3.64 -9.50
C PRO A 211 13.80 2.87 -10.22
N SER A 212 12.58 3.39 -10.11
CA SER A 212 11.36 2.75 -10.60
C SER A 212 10.40 3.78 -11.20
N LEU A 213 9.67 3.37 -12.22
CA LEU A 213 8.60 4.12 -12.89
C LEU A 213 7.20 3.71 -12.40
N PHE A 214 7.10 3.03 -11.25
CA PHE A 214 5.83 2.53 -10.72
C PHE A 214 4.94 3.62 -10.08
N LEU A 215 5.52 4.76 -9.69
CA LEU A 215 4.79 5.90 -9.10
C LEU A 215 4.81 7.12 -10.02
#